data_AF-A0A738D2B3-F1
#
_entry.id   AF-A0A738D2B3-F1
#
_cell.length_a   1.000
_cell.length_b   1.000
_cell.length_c   1.000
_cell.angle_alpha   90.00
_cell.angle_beta   90.00
_cell.angle_gamma   90.00
#
_symmetry.space_group_name_H-M   'P 1'
#
loop_
_entity.id
_entity.type
_entity.pdbx_description
1 polymer ?
#
loop_
_entity_poly.entity_id
_entity_poly.type
_entity_poly.pdbx_seq_one_letter_code
_entity_poly.pdbx_strand_id
1 'polypeptide(L)' 'MEENKGFWYADWSFPIFVGLLSSGVFAGTHMYYLYGIGAFNEVAFVAMLKAGMDTGVYGAVAAFGASFLFARIIEGSLV' A
#
# COMPACT_ATOMS: atom_id res chain seq x y z
N MET A 1 1.54 -24.75 30.66
CA MET A 1 1.02 -23.43 31.09
C MET A 1 0.73 -22.70 29.80
N GLU A 2 -0.55 -22.53 29.44
CA GLU A 2 -0.90 -21.65 28.31
C GLU A 2 -0.57 -20.23 28.73
N GLU A 3 0.54 -19.71 28.22
CA GLU A 3 0.82 -18.29 28.25
C GLU A 3 -0.33 -17.61 27.50
N ASN A 4 -1.12 -16.79 28.20
CA ASN A 4 -2.09 -15.90 27.57
C ASN A 4 -1.32 -15.07 26.54
N LYS A 5 -1.32 -15.49 25.28
CA LYS A 5 -0.65 -14.79 24.18
C LYS A 5 -1.32 -13.42 24.10
N GLY A 6 -0.66 -12.40 24.66
CA GLY A 6 -1.18 -11.04 24.72
C GLY A 6 -1.52 -10.53 23.32
N PHE A 7 -2.31 -9.45 23.25
CA PHE A 7 -2.79 -8.86 22.00
C PHE A 7 -1.71 -8.80 20.89
N TRP A 8 -0.48 -8.43 21.24
CA TRP A 8 0.68 -8.34 20.34
C TRP A 8 1.09 -9.63 19.63
N TYR A 9 0.78 -10.80 20.19
CA TYR A 9 1.15 -12.11 19.67
C TYR A 9 -0.07 -12.92 19.20
N ALA A 10 -1.27 -12.34 19.25
CA ALA A 10 -2.48 -12.98 18.78
C ALA A 10 -2.57 -12.90 17.25
N ASP A 11 -2.82 -14.04 16.59
CA ASP A 11 -2.94 -14.09 15.11
C ASP A 11 -4.05 -13.16 14.58
N TRP A 12 -5.07 -12.88 15.39
CA TRP A 12 -6.15 -11.96 15.01
C TRP A 12 -5.76 -10.47 15.10
N SER A 13 -4.66 -10.12 15.78
CA SER A 13 -4.12 -8.76 15.73
C SER A 13 -3.50 -8.44 14.37
N PHE A 14 -3.07 -9.46 13.62
CA PHE A 14 -2.41 -9.27 12.32
C PHE A 14 -3.28 -8.52 11.29
N PRO A 15 -4.54 -8.92 11.00
CA PRO A 15 -5.41 -8.14 10.10
C PRO A 15 -5.62 -6.68 10.56
N ILE A 16 -5.63 -6.42 11.87
CA ILE A 16 -5.79 -5.07 12.42
C ILE A 16 -4.55 -4.23 12.12
N PHE A 17 -3.35 -4.76 12.36
CA PHE A 17 -2.10 -4.07 12.04
C PHE A 17 -1.96 -3.84 10.53
N VAL A 18 -2.26 -4.84 9.71
CA VAL A 18 -2.25 -4.70 8.25
C VAL A 18 -3.25 -3.64 7.79
N GLY A 19 -4.45 -3.60 8.36
CA GLY A 19 -5.45 -2.58 8.06
C GLY A 19 -4.98 -1.17 8.40
N LEU A 20 -4.40 -0.98 9.59
CA LEU A 20 -3.85 0.31 10.02
C LEU A 20 -2.68 0.75 9.12
N LEU A 21 -1.73 -0.13 8.82
CA LEU A 21 -0.61 0.16 7.93
C LEU A 21 -1.10 0.51 6.51
N SER A 22 -2.08 -0.24 5.98
CA SER A 22 -2.69 0.04 4.67
C SER A 22 -3.37 1.41 4.64
N SER A 23 -4.04 1.81 5.72
CA SER A 23 -4.66 3.12 5.83
C SER A 23 -3.64 4.26 5.81
N GLY A 24 -2.46 4.07 6.42
CA GLY A 24 -1.36 5.03 6.38
C GLY A 24 -0.82 5.24 4.96
N VAL A 25 -0.63 4.17 4.19
CA VAL A 25 -0.21 4.24 2.78
C VAL A 25 -1.25 4.98 1.93
N PHE A 26 -2.54 4.70 2.14
CA PHE A 26 -3.62 5.38 1.44
C PHE A 26 -3.66 6.88 1.77
N ALA A 27 -3.61 7.24 3.06
CA ALA A 27 -3.61 8.63 3.50
C ALA A 27 -2.38 9.41 2.97
N GLY A 28 -1.19 8.80 2.98
CA GLY A 28 0.01 9.39 2.40
C GLY A 28 -0.10 9.63 0.89
N THR A 29 -0.66 8.67 0.15
CA THR A 29 -0.92 8.83 -1.29
C THR A 29 -1.90 9.98 -1.55
N HIS A 30 -2.92 10.14 -0.71
CA HIS A 30 -3.85 11.27 -0.83
C HIS A 30 -3.19 12.62 -0.52
N MET A 31 -2.33 12.68 0.50
CA MET A 31 -1.51 13.86 0.79
C MET A 31 -0.57 14.19 -0.39
N TYR A 32 0.01 13.18 -1.02
CA TYR A 32 0.87 13.37 -2.19
C TYR A 32 0.07 13.91 -3.37
N TYR A 33 -1.13 13.39 -3.59
CA TYR A 33 -2.02 13.82 -4.66
C TYR A 33 -2.43 15.29 -4.52
N LEU A 34 -2.75 15.76 -3.31
CA LEU A 34 -3.23 17.13 -3.07
C LEU A 34 -2.10 18.15 -2.87
N TYR A 35 -1.05 17.77 -2.13
CA TYR A 35 -0.05 18.70 -1.62
C TYR A 35 1.37 18.42 -2.12
N GLY A 36 1.58 17.34 -2.88
CA GLY A 36 2.90 16.95 -3.39
C GLY A 36 3.85 16.39 -2.32
N ILE A 37 3.37 16.11 -1.11
CA ILE A 37 4.15 15.60 0.03
C ILE A 37 3.53 14.30 0.59
N GLY A 38 4.33 13.45 1.23
CA GLY A 38 3.81 12.20 1.82
C GLY A 38 3.88 10.97 0.90
N ALA A 39 4.79 10.99 -0.07
CA ALA A 39 5.11 9.80 -0.85
C ALA A 39 5.88 8.77 0.01
N PHE A 40 5.21 7.66 0.37
CA PHE A 40 5.80 6.56 1.16
C PHE A 40 6.35 5.40 0.31
N ASN A 41 6.31 5.52 -1.01
CA ASN A 41 6.68 4.45 -1.94
C ASN A 41 7.98 4.78 -2.69
N GLU A 42 8.47 3.84 -3.49
CA GLU A 42 9.67 3.98 -4.32
C GLU A 42 9.50 5.08 -5.39
N VAL A 43 10.61 5.74 -5.74
CA VAL A 43 10.65 6.93 -6.59
C VAL A 43 10.02 6.70 -7.97
N ALA A 44 10.19 5.53 -8.57
CA ALA A 44 9.62 5.19 -9.88
C ALA A 44 8.07 5.15 -9.85
N PHE A 45 7.47 4.67 -8.76
CA PHE A 45 6.01 4.65 -8.63
C PHE A 45 5.44 6.04 -8.42
N VAL A 46 6.13 6.84 -7.61
CA VAL A 46 5.80 8.24 -7.37
C VAL A 46 5.90 9.05 -8.67
N ALA A 47 6.93 8.80 -9.48
CA ALA A 47 7.10 9.44 -10.79
C ALA A 47 5.99 9.04 -11.78
N MET A 48 5.60 7.76 -11.83
CA MET A 48 4.47 7.31 -12.65
C MET A 48 3.15 7.97 -12.23
N LEU A 49 2.88 8.05 -10.93
CA LEU A 49 1.69 8.72 -10.41
C LEU A 49 1.72 10.22 -10.75
N LYS A 50 2.87 10.88 -10.56
CA LYS A 50 3.07 12.29 -10.90
C LYS A 50 2.84 12.57 -12.38
N ALA A 51 3.35 11.71 -13.27
CA ALA A 51 3.08 11.81 -14.70
C ALA A 51 1.58 11.69 -15.01
N GLY A 52 0.86 10.79 -14.34
CA GLY A 52 -0.60 10.69 -14.45
C GLY A 52 -1.33 11.94 -13.97
N MET A 53 -0.87 12.55 -12.88
CA MET A 53 -1.42 13.81 -12.34
C MET A 53 -1.19 14.99 -13.28
N ASP A 54 0.00 15.08 -13.89
CA ASP A 54 0.37 16.20 -14.76
C ASP A 54 -0.29 16.10 -16.15
N THR A 55 -0.47 14.88 -16.67
CA THR A 55 -1.02 14.65 -18.02
C THR A 55 -2.52 14.31 -18.02
N GLY A 56 -3.08 13.96 -16.88
CA GLY A 56 -4.43 13.38 -16.76
C GLY A 56 -4.53 11.92 -17.23
N VAL A 57 -3.45 11.31 -17.71
CA VAL A 57 -3.43 9.94 -18.25
C VAL A 57 -2.95 8.96 -17.18
N TYR A 58 -3.90 8.36 -16.46
CA TYR A 58 -3.61 7.42 -15.37
C TYR A 58 -3.42 5.96 -15.81
N GLY A 59 -3.51 5.66 -17.11
CA GLY A 59 -3.50 4.29 -17.62
C GLY A 59 -2.26 3.48 -17.22
N ALA A 60 -1.07 4.09 -17.31
CA ALA A 60 0.20 3.42 -16.98
C ALA A 60 0.30 3.09 -15.48
N VAL A 61 0.02 4.06 -14.60
CA VAL A 61 0.07 3.85 -13.14
C VAL A 61 -1.02 2.89 -12.66
N ALA A 62 -2.22 2.94 -13.26
CA ALA A 62 -3.31 2.02 -12.94
C ALA A 62 -3.00 0.58 -13.38
N ALA A 63 -2.47 0.39 -14.59
CA ALA A 63 -2.08 -0.92 -15.10
C ALA A 63 -0.94 -1.53 -14.27
N PHE A 64 0.05 -0.72 -13.88
CA PHE A 64 1.13 -1.15 -13.00
C PHE A 64 0.61 -1.59 -11.63
N GLY A 65 -0.21 -0.76 -10.97
CA GLY A 65 -0.79 -1.08 -9.65
C GLY A 65 -1.67 -2.33 -9.68
N ALA A 66 -2.52 -2.48 -10.71
CA ALA A 66 -3.35 -3.66 -10.88
C ALA A 66 -2.50 -4.94 -11.10
N SER A 67 -1.46 -4.85 -11.92
CA SER A 67 -0.56 -5.98 -12.17
C SER A 67 0.17 -6.43 -10.91
N PHE A 68 0.60 -5.48 -10.07
CA PHE A 68 1.21 -5.77 -8.79
C PHE A 68 0.24 -6.45 -7.82
N LEU A 69 -1.02 -5.99 -7.75
CA LEU A 69 -2.04 -6.64 -6.93
C LEU A 69 -2.31 -8.07 -7.38
N PHE A 70 -2.44 -8.30 -8.70
CA PHE A 70 -2.58 -9.64 -9.26
C PHE A 70 -1.38 -10.53 -8.97
N ALA A 71 -0.16 -10.00 -9.12
CA ALA A 71 1.06 -10.73 -8.77
C ALA A 71 1.02 -11.16 -7.30
N ARG A 72 0.65 -10.27 -6.36
CA ARG A 72 0.56 -10.60 -4.93
C ARG A 72 -0.55 -11.60 -4.58
N ILE A 73 -1.65 -11.62 -5.33
CA ILE A 73 -2.68 -12.65 -5.15
C ILE A 73 -2.17 -14.02 -5.61
N ILE A 74 -1.44 -14.08 -6.72
CA ILE A 74 -0.92 -15.33 -7.30
C ILE A 74 0.29 -15.86 -6.52
N GLU A 75 1.15 -14.98 -6.02
CA GLU A 75 2.37 -15.32 -5.28
C GLU A 75 2.08 -15.88 -3.87
N GLY A 76 0.87 -15.67 -3.35
CA GLY A 76 0.43 -16.24 -2.07
C GLY A 76 1.25 -15.77 -0.86
N SER A 77 1.22 -16.53 0.24
CA SER A 77 1.87 -16.22 1.52
C SER A 77 3.42 -16.21 1.50
N LEU A 78 4.07 -16.21 0.34
CA LEU A 78 5.54 -16.32 0.20
C LEU A 78 6.30 -15.02 0.47
N VAL A 79 5.65 -14.01 1.05
CA VAL A 79 6.27 -12.76 1.54
C VAL A 79 5.85 -12.52 2.99
#